data_AF-A0A933QIM3-F1
#
_entry.id   AF-A0A933QIM3-F1
#
_cell.length_a   1.000
_cell.length_b   1.000
_cell.length_c   1.000
_cell.angle_alpha   90.00
_cell.angle_beta   90.00
_cell.angle_gamma   90.00
#
_symmetry.space_group_name_H-M   'P 1'
#
loop_
_entity.id
_entity.type
_entity.pdbx_description
1 polymer ?
#
loop_
_entity_poly.entity_id
_entity_poly.type
_entity_poly.pdbx_seq_one_letter_code
_entity_poly.pdbx_strand_id
1 'polypeptide(L)'
;MPNPANEQKLKSEFGSIPQISDFIEKYMVPGKPTYIEKAGLDPREAINLIHDVGGIAVLAHPCFDVPVGDTATIKVLRDWGIDGIEAIAPFKTIEETRPKIDYFTQIAKKCELLITGGSDYHGIDGIGAGLGLLEWGMKIEDEILENIKDYYHSLTQVSEKGQHLLTIV
;
A
#
# COMPACT_ATOMS: atom_id res chain seq x y z
N MET A 1 -22.98 2.18 9.31
CA MET A 1 -24.35 2.24 8.73
C MET A 1 -24.66 3.62 8.15
N PRO A 2 -25.23 3.72 6.94
CA PRO A 2 -25.65 5.01 6.37
C PRO A 2 -26.71 5.66 7.25
N ASN A 3 -26.66 6.99 7.36
CA ASN A 3 -27.71 7.76 8.03
C ASN A 3 -29.06 7.50 7.31
N PRO A 4 -30.09 6.94 7.98
CA PRO A 4 -31.37 6.62 7.36
C PRO A 4 -32.02 7.80 6.66
N ALA A 5 -31.75 9.03 7.12
CA ALA A 5 -32.24 10.26 6.49
C ALA A 5 -31.73 10.47 5.05
N ASN A 6 -30.63 9.83 4.67
CA ASN A 6 -30.03 9.96 3.35
C ASN A 6 -30.41 8.83 2.38
N GLU A 7 -31.09 7.77 2.84
CA GLU A 7 -31.30 6.54 2.07
C GLU A 7 -31.96 6.79 0.70
N GLN A 8 -33.03 7.59 0.68
CA GLN A 8 -33.75 7.92 -0.56
C GLN A 8 -32.87 8.72 -1.52
N LYS A 9 -32.06 9.65 -1.01
CA LYS A 9 -31.12 10.44 -1.82
C LYS A 9 -30.05 9.54 -2.44
N LEU A 10 -29.49 8.62 -1.65
CA LEU A 10 -28.49 7.66 -2.13
C LEU A 10 -29.06 6.75 -3.21
N LYS A 11 -30.24 6.16 -3.00
CA LYS A 11 -30.91 5.33 -4.03
C LYS A 11 -31.25 6.13 -5.28
N SER A 12 -31.72 7.37 -5.16
CA SER A 12 -32.03 8.22 -6.32
C SER A 12 -30.81 8.54 -7.16
N GLU A 13 -29.64 8.63 -6.52
CA GLU A 13 -28.41 9.10 -7.18
C GLU A 13 -27.52 7.96 -7.67
N PHE A 14 -27.51 6.83 -6.96
CA PHE A 14 -26.68 5.65 -7.26
C PHE A 14 -27.49 4.45 -7.78
N GLY A 15 -28.83 4.52 -7.77
CA GLY A 15 -29.72 3.42 -8.13
C GLY A 15 -29.89 2.35 -7.03
N SER A 16 -28.96 2.28 -6.08
CA SER A 16 -28.98 1.37 -4.94
C SER A 16 -28.36 2.07 -3.71
N ILE A 17 -28.17 1.33 -2.61
CA ILE A 17 -27.33 1.82 -1.51
C ILE A 17 -25.86 1.62 -1.91
N PRO A 18 -25.11 2.70 -2.16
CA PRO A 18 -23.73 2.62 -2.62
C PRO A 18 -22.80 2.08 -1.54
N GLN A 19 -21.73 1.42 -1.99
CA GLN A 19 -20.54 1.14 -1.19
C GLN A 19 -19.65 2.39 -1.12
N ILE A 20 -18.67 2.40 -0.21
CA ILE A 20 -17.70 3.49 -0.09
C ILE A 20 -16.95 3.72 -1.41
N SER A 21 -16.58 2.63 -2.11
CA SER A 21 -15.95 2.70 -3.43
C SER A 21 -16.77 3.49 -4.45
N ASP A 22 -18.09 3.29 -4.47
CA ASP A 22 -18.98 3.98 -5.41
C ASP A 22 -18.98 5.50 -5.17
N PHE A 23 -18.91 5.93 -3.91
CA PHE A 23 -18.78 7.34 -3.57
C PHE A 23 -17.44 7.93 -4.01
N ILE A 24 -16.35 7.21 -3.74
CA ILE A 24 -15.00 7.64 -4.13
C ILE A 24 -14.95 7.81 -5.65
N GLU A 25 -15.38 6.80 -6.40
CA GLU A 25 -15.36 6.81 -7.87
C GLU A 25 -16.28 7.89 -8.47
N LYS A 26 -17.40 8.21 -7.82
CA LYS A 26 -18.33 9.23 -8.33
C LYS A 26 -17.87 10.66 -8.06
N TYR A 27 -17.22 10.93 -6.91
CA TYR A 27 -16.97 12.31 -6.48
C TYR A 27 -15.51 12.67 -6.21
N MET A 28 -14.68 11.70 -5.83
CA MET A 28 -13.39 11.95 -5.17
C MET A 28 -12.17 11.50 -5.98
N VAL A 29 -12.34 11.09 -7.24
CA VAL A 29 -11.24 10.76 -8.16
C VAL A 29 -11.00 11.88 -9.19
N PRO A 30 -9.84 11.93 -9.87
CA PRO A 30 -9.54 12.96 -10.85
C PRO A 30 -10.67 13.20 -11.87
N GLY A 31 -11.00 14.47 -12.10
CA GLY A 31 -12.07 14.88 -13.02
C GLY A 31 -13.49 14.79 -12.44
N LYS A 32 -13.66 14.46 -11.16
CA LYS A 32 -14.97 14.41 -10.48
C LYS A 32 -15.27 15.68 -9.67
N PRO A 33 -16.56 15.95 -9.36
CA PRO A 33 -17.00 17.26 -8.85
C PRO A 33 -16.36 17.75 -7.55
N THR A 34 -15.85 16.85 -6.71
CA THR A 34 -15.27 17.22 -5.41
C THR A 34 -13.78 16.89 -5.30
N TYR A 35 -13.17 16.43 -6.39
CA TYR A 35 -11.75 16.16 -6.41
C TYR A 35 -10.96 17.46 -6.45
N ILE A 36 -10.09 17.62 -5.47
CA ILE A 36 -9.04 18.62 -5.47
C ILE A 36 -7.74 17.84 -5.38
N GLU A 37 -6.80 18.14 -6.27
CA GLU A 37 -5.48 17.51 -6.27
C GLU A 37 -4.80 17.77 -4.92
N LYS A 38 -4.42 16.70 -4.24
CA LYS A 38 -3.70 16.79 -2.98
C LYS A 38 -2.27 17.19 -3.28
N ALA A 39 -1.80 18.27 -2.67
CA ALA A 39 -0.36 18.56 -2.66
C ALA A 39 0.37 17.43 -1.93
N GLY A 40 1.16 16.66 -2.68
CA GLY A 40 2.03 15.60 -2.18
C GLY A 40 3.49 16.05 -2.14
N LEU A 41 4.32 15.25 -1.48
CA LEU A 41 5.77 15.39 -1.51
C LEU A 41 6.34 14.71 -2.77
N ASP A 42 7.45 15.19 -3.34
CA ASP A 42 8.15 14.45 -4.40
C ASP A 42 8.57 13.08 -3.84
N PRO A 43 8.38 11.96 -4.57
CA PRO A 43 8.72 10.64 -4.04
C PRO A 43 10.18 10.50 -3.59
N ARG A 44 11.14 11.17 -4.24
CA ARG A 44 12.55 11.14 -3.81
C ARG A 44 12.76 11.89 -2.51
N GLU A 45 12.06 13.01 -2.33
CA GLU A 45 12.08 13.73 -1.05
C GLU A 45 11.47 12.88 0.06
N ALA A 46 10.40 12.14 -0.22
CA ALA A 46 9.80 11.21 0.74
C ALA A 46 10.77 10.08 1.13
N ILE A 47 11.44 9.46 0.15
CA ILE A 47 12.46 8.42 0.38
C ILE A 47 13.58 8.98 1.26
N ASN A 48 14.15 10.13 0.88
CA ASN A 48 15.23 10.76 1.64
C ASN A 48 14.80 11.09 3.08
N LEU A 49 13.60 11.62 3.30
CA LEU A 49 13.12 11.92 4.65
C LEU A 49 12.98 10.66 5.52
N ILE A 50 12.52 9.55 4.94
CA ILE A 50 12.43 8.27 5.66
C ILE A 50 13.84 7.80 6.05
N HIS A 51 14.79 7.88 5.13
CA HIS A 51 16.19 7.49 5.39
C HIS A 51 16.90 8.42 6.37
N ASP A 52 16.65 9.74 6.33
CA ASP A 52 17.26 10.73 7.22
C ASP A 52 16.93 10.47 8.70
N VAL A 53 15.80 9.81 8.98
CA VAL A 53 15.42 9.38 10.33
C VAL A 53 15.79 7.92 10.64
N GLY A 54 16.49 7.26 9.72
CA GLY A 54 16.93 5.86 9.82
C GLY A 54 15.83 4.83 9.54
N GLY A 55 14.77 5.23 8.85
CA GLY A 55 13.69 4.35 8.41
C GLY A 55 14.03 3.56 7.14
N ILE A 56 13.09 2.69 6.74
CA ILE A 56 13.16 1.87 5.53
C ILE A 56 12.04 2.35 4.61
N ALA A 57 12.38 2.81 3.41
CA ALA A 57 11.44 3.31 2.44
C ALA A 57 10.81 2.14 1.65
N VAL A 58 9.51 1.95 1.78
CA VAL A 58 8.76 0.86 1.12
C VAL A 58 7.76 1.48 0.13
N LEU A 59 7.61 0.86 -1.04
CA LEU A 59 6.50 1.19 -1.93
C LEU A 59 5.24 0.47 -1.44
N ALA A 60 4.34 1.21 -0.78
CA ALA A 60 3.06 0.70 -0.30
C ALA A 60 2.12 0.30 -1.45
N HIS A 61 1.45 -0.85 -1.25
CA HIS A 61 0.41 -1.47 -2.06
C HIS A 61 0.39 -1.06 -3.56
N PRO A 62 1.47 -1.33 -4.34
CA PRO A 62 1.55 -0.92 -5.74
C PRO A 62 0.52 -1.63 -6.63
N CYS A 63 -0.19 -2.62 -6.10
CA CYS A 63 -1.29 -3.32 -6.76
C CYS A 63 -2.42 -2.41 -7.24
N PHE A 64 -2.57 -1.23 -6.64
CA PHE A 64 -3.57 -0.21 -7.01
C PHE A 64 -3.07 0.77 -8.09
N ASP A 65 -1.80 1.18 -8.02
CA ASP A 65 -1.30 2.30 -8.83
C ASP A 65 -0.31 1.90 -9.93
N VAL A 66 0.34 0.74 -9.81
CA VAL A 66 1.31 0.24 -10.80
C VAL A 66 0.69 -0.90 -11.60
N PRO A 67 0.54 -0.75 -12.92
CA PRO A 67 0.04 -1.83 -13.77
C PRO A 67 0.94 -3.06 -13.71
N VAL A 68 0.33 -4.24 -13.68
CA VAL A 68 1.07 -5.51 -13.84
C VAL A 68 1.77 -5.50 -15.21
N GLY A 69 3.07 -5.77 -15.21
CA GLY A 69 3.94 -5.69 -16.38
C GLY A 69 4.73 -4.39 -16.50
N ASP A 70 4.35 -3.32 -15.79
CA ASP A 70 5.15 -2.10 -15.71
C ASP A 70 6.34 -2.28 -14.76
N THR A 71 7.37 -2.93 -15.27
CA THR A 71 8.64 -3.10 -14.53
C THR A 71 9.48 -1.84 -14.52
N ALA A 72 9.20 -0.87 -15.41
CA ALA A 72 10.01 0.34 -15.54
C ALA A 72 9.80 1.24 -14.33
N THR A 73 8.54 1.44 -13.92
CA THR A 73 8.20 2.23 -12.72
C THR A 73 8.90 1.69 -11.47
N ILE A 74 8.88 0.37 -11.25
CA ILE A 74 9.55 -0.25 -10.10
C ILE A 74 11.07 -0.05 -10.14
N LYS A 75 11.69 -0.17 -11.32
CA LYS A 75 13.13 0.06 -11.48
C LYS A 75 13.51 1.50 -11.21
N VAL A 76 12.71 2.47 -11.67
CA VAL A 76 12.95 3.89 -11.40
C VAL A 76 12.87 4.17 -9.90
N LEU A 77 11.86 3.65 -9.20
CA LEU A 77 11.73 3.85 -7.77
C LEU A 77 12.86 3.18 -6.98
N ARG A 78 13.30 1.99 -7.40
CA ARG A 78 14.53 1.36 -6.87
C ARG A 78 15.74 2.26 -7.08
N ASP A 79 15.92 2.80 -8.28
CA ASP A 79 17.05 3.69 -8.59
C ASP A 79 16.98 5.01 -7.79
N TRP A 80 15.79 5.38 -7.31
CA TRP A 80 15.58 6.49 -6.36
C TRP A 80 15.83 6.11 -4.90
N GLY A 81 16.01 4.82 -4.59
CA GLY A 81 16.43 4.35 -3.28
C GLY A 81 15.34 3.73 -2.41
N ILE A 82 14.20 3.29 -2.94
CA ILE A 82 13.32 2.45 -2.10
C ILE A 82 14.05 1.16 -1.69
N ASP A 83 13.77 0.68 -0.50
CA ASP A 83 14.37 -0.53 0.08
C ASP A 83 13.46 -1.75 -0.11
N GLY A 84 12.15 -1.54 -0.27
CA GLY A 84 11.16 -2.61 -0.31
C GLY A 84 9.89 -2.30 -1.10
N ILE A 85 9.09 -3.34 -1.31
CA ILE A 85 7.77 -3.27 -1.92
C ILE A 85 6.79 -4.07 -1.08
N GLU A 86 5.61 -3.50 -0.82
CA GLU A 86 4.47 -4.21 -0.25
C GLU A 86 3.80 -5.11 -1.29
N ALA A 87 4.49 -6.20 -1.64
CA ALA A 87 4.00 -7.15 -2.63
C ALA A 87 2.82 -7.99 -2.12
N ILE A 88 2.70 -8.14 -0.80
CA ILE A 88 1.67 -8.95 -0.14
C ILE A 88 0.60 -7.99 0.41
N ALA A 89 -0.34 -7.60 -0.44
CA ALA A 89 -1.41 -6.65 -0.13
C ALA A 89 -2.77 -7.12 -0.68
N PRO A 90 -3.91 -6.72 -0.07
CA PRO A 90 -5.22 -7.10 -0.57
C PRO A 90 -5.57 -6.35 -1.86
N PHE A 91 -6.45 -6.93 -2.67
CA PHE A 91 -7.08 -6.28 -3.82
C PHE A 91 -8.56 -6.68 -3.90
N LYS A 92 -9.27 -6.23 -4.93
CA LYS A 92 -10.74 -6.36 -5.03
C LYS A 92 -11.27 -7.79 -4.93
N THR A 93 -10.58 -8.78 -5.50
CA THR A 93 -10.95 -10.20 -5.44
C THR A 93 -9.75 -11.10 -5.25
N ILE A 94 -9.96 -12.35 -4.80
CA ILE A 94 -8.87 -13.32 -4.64
C ILE A 94 -8.24 -13.70 -5.99
N GLU A 95 -9.04 -13.79 -7.05
CA GLU A 95 -8.58 -14.11 -8.41
C GLU A 95 -7.68 -13.00 -8.97
N GLU A 96 -7.91 -11.75 -8.59
CA GLU A 96 -7.08 -10.61 -8.97
C GLU A 96 -5.88 -10.42 -8.04
N THR A 97 -6.03 -10.76 -6.76
CA THR A 97 -5.00 -10.58 -5.73
C THR A 97 -3.80 -11.49 -5.99
N ARG A 98 -4.00 -12.78 -6.23
CA ARG A 98 -2.89 -13.74 -6.36
C ARG A 98 -1.91 -13.40 -7.50
N PRO A 99 -2.36 -13.11 -8.74
CA PRO A 99 -1.45 -12.72 -9.81
C PRO A 99 -0.66 -11.44 -9.52
N LYS A 100 -1.26 -10.49 -8.78
CA LYS A 100 -0.59 -9.25 -8.37
C LYS A 100 0.49 -9.53 -7.33
N ILE A 101 0.18 -10.32 -6.29
CA ILE A 101 1.18 -10.76 -5.31
C ILE A 101 2.34 -11.47 -6.01
N ASP A 102 2.05 -12.42 -6.91
CA ASP A 102 3.06 -13.16 -7.65
C ASP A 102 3.96 -12.23 -8.48
N TYR A 103 3.36 -11.27 -9.20
CA TYR A 103 4.10 -10.29 -10.00
C TYR A 103 5.00 -9.39 -9.15
N PHE A 104 4.44 -8.76 -8.10
CA PHE A 104 5.21 -7.82 -7.26
C PHE A 104 6.30 -8.54 -6.45
N THR A 105 6.04 -9.77 -6.02
CA THR A 105 7.05 -10.63 -5.38
C THR A 105 8.20 -10.94 -6.34
N GLN A 106 7.90 -11.26 -7.60
CA GLN A 106 8.93 -11.57 -8.60
C GLN A 106 9.76 -10.34 -8.98
N ILE A 107 9.15 -9.17 -9.15
CA ILE A 107 9.90 -7.96 -9.50
C ILE A 107 10.71 -7.43 -8.31
N ALA A 108 10.20 -7.54 -7.07
CA ALA A 108 10.97 -7.21 -5.87
C ALA A 108 12.27 -8.05 -5.81
N LYS A 109 12.16 -9.37 -5.98
CA LYS A 109 13.33 -10.27 -6.06
C LYS A 109 14.31 -9.89 -7.17
N LYS A 110 13.81 -9.58 -8.37
CA LYS A 110 14.66 -9.17 -9.51
C LYS A 110 15.35 -7.82 -9.30
N CYS A 111 14.76 -6.96 -8.48
CA CYS A 111 15.27 -5.64 -8.15
C CYS A 111 16.06 -5.62 -6.84
N GLU A 112 16.24 -6.78 -6.20
CA GLU A 112 16.91 -6.92 -4.89
C GLU A 112 16.26 -6.05 -3.79
N LEU A 113 14.93 -5.90 -3.86
CA LEU A 113 14.13 -5.18 -2.89
C LEU A 113 13.52 -6.12 -1.86
N LEU A 114 13.34 -5.63 -0.63
CA LEU A 114 12.57 -6.33 0.40
C LEU A 114 11.14 -6.59 -0.09
N ILE A 115 10.62 -7.76 0.29
CA ILE A 115 9.20 -8.07 0.15
C ILE A 115 8.55 -7.76 1.50
N THR A 116 7.58 -6.85 1.50
CA THR A 116 6.77 -6.53 2.68
C THR A 116 5.30 -6.87 2.44
N GLY A 117 4.48 -6.79 3.49
CA GLY A 117 3.05 -7.05 3.41
C GLY A 117 2.27 -6.35 4.50
N GLY A 118 1.04 -5.99 4.18
CA GLY A 118 0.13 -5.29 5.08
C GLY A 118 -1.32 -5.48 4.66
N SER A 119 -2.22 -5.38 5.64
CA SER A 119 -3.66 -5.54 5.43
C SER A 119 -4.35 -4.27 4.96
N ASP A 120 -3.66 -3.13 5.02
CA ASP A 120 -4.21 -1.79 4.78
C ASP A 120 -5.56 -1.56 5.51
N TYR A 121 -5.56 -1.86 6.82
CA TYR A 121 -6.79 -1.97 7.60
C TYR A 121 -7.38 -0.58 7.95
N HIS A 122 -8.61 -0.33 7.50
CA HIS A 122 -9.32 0.96 7.64
C HIS A 122 -10.45 0.98 8.68
N GLY A 123 -10.57 -0.06 9.51
CA GLY A 123 -11.18 0.11 10.83
C GLY A 123 -12.69 -0.07 11.03
N ILE A 124 -13.57 -0.27 10.03
CA ILE A 124 -15.00 -0.70 10.21
C ILE A 124 -15.73 -0.83 8.83
N ASP A 125 -16.59 -1.84 8.70
CA ASP A 125 -17.59 -2.12 7.64
C ASP A 125 -17.15 -2.03 6.16
N GLY A 126 -16.35 -3.02 5.70
CA GLY A 126 -16.40 -3.45 4.30
C GLY A 126 -15.19 -3.17 3.40
N ILE A 127 -14.03 -2.78 3.95
CA ILE A 127 -12.77 -2.67 3.19
C ILE A 127 -11.66 -3.40 3.94
N GLY A 128 -11.15 -4.50 3.35
CA GLY A 128 -10.02 -5.27 3.86
C GLY A 128 -10.38 -6.32 4.91
N ALA A 129 -9.52 -7.34 5.04
CA ALA A 129 -9.58 -8.25 6.18
C ALA A 129 -9.13 -7.53 7.45
N GLY A 130 -9.51 -8.09 8.60
CA GLY A 130 -9.10 -7.58 9.91
C GLY A 130 -7.57 -7.40 10.02
N LEU A 131 -7.15 -6.58 10.97
CA LEU A 131 -5.73 -6.26 11.18
C LEU A 131 -4.84 -7.52 11.19
N GLY A 132 -3.78 -7.51 10.37
CA GLY A 132 -2.83 -8.62 10.25
C GLY A 132 -3.28 -9.79 9.37
N LEU A 133 -4.43 -9.67 8.71
CA LEU A 133 -4.92 -10.63 7.74
C LEU A 133 -5.08 -9.96 6.37
N LEU A 134 -4.77 -10.70 5.31
CA LEU A 134 -5.30 -10.38 4.00
C LEU A 134 -6.70 -10.97 3.86
N GLU A 135 -7.50 -10.43 2.94
CA GLU A 135 -8.80 -11.01 2.59
C GLU A 135 -8.66 -12.51 2.27
N TRP A 136 -9.74 -13.27 2.49
CA TRP A 136 -9.81 -14.70 2.14
C TRP A 136 -8.97 -15.65 3.02
N GLY A 137 -8.53 -15.20 4.20
CA GLY A 137 -7.83 -16.04 5.19
C GLY A 137 -6.34 -16.25 4.89
N MET A 138 -5.77 -15.43 3.99
CA MET A 138 -4.34 -15.40 3.75
C MET A 138 -3.64 -14.67 4.89
N LYS A 139 -2.71 -15.36 5.56
CA LYS A 139 -1.87 -14.79 6.63
C LYS A 139 -0.66 -14.11 5.99
N ILE A 140 -0.30 -12.93 6.50
CA ILE A 140 1.02 -12.35 6.24
C ILE A 140 1.99 -13.05 7.18
N GLU A 141 2.96 -13.77 6.63
CA GLU A 141 3.87 -14.58 7.43
C GLU A 141 4.82 -13.73 8.27
N ASP A 142 5.10 -14.16 9.50
CA ASP A 142 5.95 -13.43 10.45
C ASP A 142 7.40 -13.27 9.91
N GLU A 143 7.83 -14.17 9.02
CA GLU A 143 9.10 -14.07 8.29
C GLU A 143 9.27 -12.75 7.54
N ILE A 144 8.18 -12.15 7.06
CA ILE A 144 8.21 -10.83 6.40
C ILE A 144 8.72 -9.77 7.37
N LEU A 145 8.25 -9.79 8.62
CA LEU A 145 8.70 -8.86 9.65
C LEU A 145 10.15 -9.14 10.05
N GLU A 146 10.53 -10.41 10.18
CA GLU A 146 11.91 -10.77 10.53
C GLU A 146 12.91 -10.33 9.45
N ASN A 147 12.56 -10.48 8.16
CA ASN A 147 13.39 -9.99 7.05
C ASN A 147 13.60 -8.46 7.08
N ILE A 148 12.57 -7.69 7.46
CA ILE A 148 12.69 -6.24 7.62
C ILE A 148 13.62 -5.90 8.80
N LYS A 149 13.51 -6.63 9.92
CA LYS A 149 14.40 -6.45 11.08
C LYS A 149 15.84 -6.79 10.75
N ASP A 150 16.09 -7.89 10.06
CA ASP A 150 17.43 -8.31 9.65
C ASP A 150 18.07 -7.28 8.73
N TYR A 151 17.31 -6.76 7.76
CA TYR A 151 17.76 -5.69 6.90
C TYR A 151 18.07 -4.41 7.69
N TYR A 152 17.16 -3.98 8.56
CA TYR A 152 17.38 -2.84 9.45
C TYR A 152 18.64 -3.01 10.33
N HIS A 153 18.86 -4.19 10.88
CA HIS A 153 20.07 -4.50 11.65
C HIS A 153 21.33 -4.46 10.80
N SER A 154 21.27 -4.88 9.53
CA SER A 154 22.40 -4.78 8.60
C SER A 154 22.78 -3.32 8.31
N LEU A 155 21.81 -2.40 8.24
CA LEU A 155 22.06 -0.96 8.07
C LEU A 155 22.72 -0.36 9.32
N THR A 156 22.21 -0.71 10.50
CA THR A 156 22.66 -0.12 11.77
C THR A 156 23.99 -0.66 12.28
N GLN A 157 24.37 -1.91 11.94
CA GLN A 157 25.72 -2.41 12.23
C GLN A 157 26.81 -1.71 11.40
N VAL A 158 26.42 -1.06 10.30
CA VAL A 158 27.30 -0.23 9.47
C VAL A 158 27.38 1.22 10.00
N SER A 159 26.36 1.69 10.73
CA SER A 159 26.30 3.06 11.28
C SER A 159 26.45 3.09 12.81
N GLU A 160 27.60 3.53 13.33
CA GLU A 160 27.71 3.82 14.77
C GLU A 160 26.74 4.94 15.19
N LYS A 161 25.80 4.60 16.10
CA LYS A 161 24.90 5.45 16.91
C LYS A 161 23.57 5.90 16.28
N GLY A 162 22.48 5.35 16.82
CA GLY A 162 21.17 5.99 16.85
C GLY A 162 20.06 5.03 17.31
N GLN A 163 19.14 5.47 18.17
CA GLN A 163 17.84 4.81 18.32
C GLN A 163 17.02 5.19 17.09
N HIS A 164 16.73 4.25 16.18
CA HIS A 164 15.88 4.54 15.03
C HIS A 164 14.50 3.88 15.17
N LEU A 165 13.51 4.61 14.66
CA LEU A 165 12.11 4.24 14.66
C LEU A 165 11.82 3.55 13.33
N LEU A 166 11.35 2.29 13.35
CA LEU A 166 10.87 1.62 12.14
C LEU A 166 9.58 2.33 11.69
N THR A 167 9.69 3.14 10.63
CA THR A 167 8.53 3.74 9.96
C THR A 167 8.36 3.04 8.62
N ILE A 168 7.28 2.27 8.50
CA ILE A 168 6.80 1.72 7.22
C ILE A 168 5.76 2.73 6.73
N VAL A 169 5.99 3.33 5.57
CA VAL A 169 5.02 4.19 4.87
C VAL A 169 4.70 3.56 3.53
#